data_AF-X1EX78-F1
#
_entry.id   AF-X1EX78-F1
#
_cell.length_a   1.000
_cell.length_b   1.000
_cell.length_c   1.000
_cell.angle_alpha   90.00
_cell.angle_beta   90.00
_cell.angle_gamma   90.00
#
_symmetry.space_group_name_H-M   'P 1'
#
loop_
_entity.id
_entity.type
_entity.pdbx_description
1 polymer ?
#
loop_
_entity_poly.entity_id
_entity_poly.type
_entity_poly.pdbx_seq_one_letter_code
_entity_poly.pdbx_strand_id
1 'polypeptide(L)' 'MKWSPDKITALILIIGCLGLLFTGIDSEVKSILTIAAGYLFGTAIAEKKK' A
#
# COMPACT_ATOMS: atom_id res chain seq x y z
N MET A 1 -8.99 13.63 2.96
CA MET A 1 -8.68 12.19 3.14
C MET A 1 -9.26 11.75 4.48
N LYS A 2 -10.41 11.08 4.48
CA LYS A 2 -10.95 10.46 5.70
C LYS A 2 -10.19 9.13 5.89
N TRP A 3 -9.52 8.96 7.03
CA TRP A 3 -8.76 7.75 7.34
C TRP A 3 -9.75 6.64 7.69
N SER A 4 -10.14 5.88 6.66
CA SER A 4 -10.92 4.67 6.83
C SER A 4 -10.01 3.51 7.26
N PRO A 5 -10.55 2.49 7.96
CA PRO A 5 -9.79 1.32 8.39
C PRO A 5 -9.02 0.66 7.23
N ASP A 6 -9.62 0.67 6.03
CA ASP A 6 -9.07 0.08 4.82
C ASP A 6 -7.74 0.73 4.39
N LYS A 7 -7.65 2.06 4.52
CA LYS A 7 -6.42 2.82 4.18
C LYS A 7 -5.32 2.60 5.21
N ILE A 8 -5.70 2.45 6.49
CA ILE A 8 -4.75 2.15 7.56
C ILE A 8 -4.16 0.76 7.33
N THR A 9 -5.00 -0.24 7.02
CA THR A 9 -4.56 -1.58 6.66
C THR A 9 -3.63 -1.57 5.45
N ALA A 10 -3.99 -0.87 4.37
CA ALA A 10 -3.13 -0.75 3.18
C ALA A 10 -1.77 -0.12 3.50
N LEU A 11 -1.73 0.91 4.35
CA LEU A 11 -0.49 1.56 4.77
C LEU A 11 0.41 0.61 5.58
N ILE A 12 -0.16 -0.11 6.55
CA ILE A 12 0.58 -1.11 7.35
C ILE A 12 1.16 -2.19 6.44
N LEU A 13 0.39 -2.63 5.45
CA LEU A 13 0.79 -3.66 4.49
C LEU A 13 1.96 -3.20 3.60
N ILE A 14 1.94 -1.94 3.15
CA ILE A 14 3.02 -1.30 2.39
C ILE A 14 4.30 -1.24 3.23
N ILE A 15 4.22 -0.78 4.48
CA ILE A 15 5.37 -0.67 5.38
C ILE A 15 5.94 -2.07 5.71
N GLY A 16 5.08 -3.05 5.96
CA GLY A 16 5.49 -4.44 6.18
C GLY A 16 6.20 -5.05 4.97
N CYS A 17 5.66 -4.84 3.76
CA CYS A 17 6.30 -5.29 2.52
C CYS A 17 7.65 -4.59 2.27
N LEU A 18 7.77 -3.30 2.59
CA LEU A 18 9.04 -2.59 2.52
C LEU A 18 10.07 -3.19 3.49
N GLY A 19 9.69 -3.54 4.72
CA GLY A 19 10.57 -4.24 5.67
C GLY A 19 11.01 -5.61 5.17
N LEU A 20 10.10 -6.39 4.58
CA LEU A 20 10.37 -7.71 4.01
C LEU A 20 11.31 -7.65 2.79
N LEU A 21 11.22 -6.59 1.97
CA LEU A 21 12.16 -6.36 0.87
C LEU A 21 13.61 -6.23 1.35
N PHE A 22 13.84 -5.58 2.49
CA PHE A 22 15.19 -5.50 3.10
C PHE A 22 15.71 -6.86 3.57
N THR A 23 14.83 -7.83 3.86
CA THR A 23 15.21 -9.18 4.26
C THR A 23 15.50 -10.13 3.09
N GLY A 24 15.39 -9.65 1.84
CA GLY A 24 15.70 -10.43 0.63
C GLY A 24 14.52 -11.28 0.11
N ILE A 25 13.31 -11.09 0.62
CA ILE A 25 12.10 -11.77 0.14
C ILE A 25 11.50 -10.93 -0.99
N ASP A 26 11.77 -11.32 -2.24
CA ASP A 26 11.77 -10.35 -3.35
C ASP A 26 10.59 -10.45 -4.33
N SER A 27 10.09 -11.65 -4.66
CA SER A 27 9.16 -11.79 -5.80
C SER A 27 7.67 -11.52 -5.47
N GLU A 28 7.16 -12.15 -4.42
CA GLU A 28 5.72 -12.05 -4.06
C GLU A 28 5.40 -10.72 -3.36
N VAL A 29 6.36 -10.23 -2.55
CA VAL A 29 6.24 -9.01 -1.75
C VAL A 29 6.10 -7.77 -2.64
N LYS A 30 6.81 -7.71 -3.78
CA LYS A 30 6.67 -6.61 -4.76
C LYS A 30 5.28 -6.53 -5.37
N SER A 31 4.68 -7.68 -5.69
CA SER A 31 3.32 -7.74 -6.25
C SER A 31 2.29 -7.24 -5.24
N ILE A 32 2.39 -7.71 -4.00
CA ILE A 32 1.51 -7.29 -2.89
C ILE A 32 1.68 -5.79 -2.61
N LEU A 33 2.92 -5.31 -2.55
CA LEU A 33 3.26 -3.89 -2.38
C LEU A 33 2.66 -3.04 -3.49
N THR A 34 2.75 -3.48 -4.74
CA THR A 34 2.23 -2.75 -5.91
C THR A 34 0.71 -2.61 -5.86
N ILE A 35 -0.01 -3.67 -5.48
CA ILE A 35 -1.48 -3.62 -5.37
C ILE A 35 -1.89 -2.75 -4.18
N ALA A 36 -1.25 -2.90 -3.02
CA ALA A 36 -1.55 -2.12 -1.82
C ALA A 36 -1.27 -0.63 -2.03
N ALA A 37 -0.13 -0.28 -2.65
CA ALA A 37 0.20 1.08 -3.02
C ALA A 37 -0.78 1.62 -4.09
N GLY A 38 -1.11 0.83 -5.10
CA GLY A 38 -2.10 1.19 -6.12
C GLY A 38 -3.46 1.53 -5.52
N TYR A 39 -3.92 0.77 -4.54
CA TYR A 39 -5.16 1.06 -3.81
C TYR A 39 -5.04 2.34 -2.97
N LEU A 40 -3.99 2.48 -2.16
CA LEU A 40 -3.82 3.62 -1.27
C LEU A 40 -3.66 4.94 -2.05
N PHE A 41 -2.80 4.97 -3.05
CA PHE A 41 -2.55 6.16 -3.87
C PHE A 41 -3.66 6.40 -4.89
N GLY A 42 -4.23 5.35 -5.48
CA GLY A 42 -5.34 5.46 -6.42
C GLY A 42 -6.59 6.07 -5.77
N THR A 43 -6.93 5.63 -4.56
CA THR A 43 -8.04 6.21 -3.80
C THR A 43 -7.76 7.66 -3.39
N ALA A 44 -6.52 7.99 -3.02
CA ALA A 44 -6.13 9.36 -2.70
C ALA A 44 -6.24 10.31 -3.92
N ILE A 45 -5.82 9.85 -5.10
CA ILE A 45 -5.94 10.63 -6.35
C ILE A 45 -7.42 10.79 -6.74
N ALA A 46 -8.22 9.73 -6.63
CA ALA A 46 -9.64 9.78 -6.91
C ALA A 46 -10.40 10.73 -5.97
N GLU A 47 -10.07 10.75 -4.68
CA GLU A 47 -10.60 11.72 -3.71
C GLU A 47 -10.18 13.15 -4.03
N LYS A 48 -8.95 13.38 -4.51
CA LYS A 48 -8.43 14.72 -4.80
C LYS A 48 -8.99 15.31 -6.10
N LYS A 49 -9.46 14.45 -7.01
CA LYS A 49 -10.09 14.84 -8.29
C LYS A 49 -11.59 15.11 -8.16
N LYS A 50 -12.20 14.73 -7.02
CA LYS A 50 -13.60 14.96 -6.69
C LYS A 50 -13.76 16.28 -5.94
#